data_AF-A0A2D6NWW2-F1
#
_entry.id   AF-A0A2D6NWW2-F1
#
_cell.length_a   1.000
_cell.length_b   1.000
_cell.length_c   1.000
_cell.angle_alpha   90.00
_cell.angle_beta   90.00
_cell.angle_gamma   90.00
#
_symmetry.space_group_name_H-M   'P 1'
#
loop_
_entity.id
_entity.type
_entity.pdbx_description
1 polymer ?
#
loop_
_entity_poly.entity_id
_entity_poly.type
_entity_poly.pdbx_seq_one_letter_code
_entity_poly.pdbx_strand_id
1 'polypeptide(L)'
;MQRPHSLEHTKVLASGDVFHYSCNAPSKAVLDRHGIRAIGKDLNCEDAREVLVIPGKVYGQYGYSLEENSVQIVSEQLLRSLR
;
A
#
# COMPACT_ATOMS: atom_id res chain seq x y z
N MET A 1 24.10 5.37 -8.54
CA MET A 1 23.59 3.99 -8.38
C MET A 1 22.09 4.03 -8.57
N GLN A 2 21.59 3.59 -9.73
CA GLN A 2 20.16 3.44 -9.96
C GLN A 2 19.66 2.33 -9.04
N ARG A 3 18.76 2.63 -8.10
CA ARG A 3 17.99 1.58 -7.43
C ARG A 3 16.95 1.13 -8.46
N PRO A 4 16.97 -0.14 -8.89
CA PRO A 4 16.04 -0.56 -9.92
C PRO A 4 14.63 -0.45 -9.35
N HIS A 5 13.69 0.01 -10.17
CA HIS A 5 12.25 -0.07 -9.93
C HIS A 5 11.72 -1.52 -9.76
N SER A 6 12.60 -2.50 -9.48
CA SER A 6 12.33 -3.93 -9.29
C SER A 6 11.68 -4.29 -7.95
N LEU A 7 11.23 -3.30 -7.19
CA LEU A 7 10.54 -3.51 -5.91
C LEU A 7 9.02 -3.29 -6.02
N GLU A 8 8.42 -3.20 -7.20
CA GLU A 8 6.97 -3.23 -7.37
C GLU A 8 6.41 -4.57 -6.87
N HIS A 9 6.23 -4.69 -5.56
CA HIS A 9 5.84 -5.90 -4.88
C HIS A 9 4.60 -5.60 -4.04
N THR A 10 3.57 -6.41 -4.22
CA THR A 10 2.41 -6.39 -3.35
C THR A 10 2.21 -7.79 -2.79
N LYS A 11 1.99 -7.88 -1.49
CA LYS A 11 1.81 -9.16 -0.82
C LYS A 11 0.80 -9.05 0.31
N VAL A 12 -0.10 -10.03 0.37
CA VAL A 12 -0.94 -10.25 1.56
C VAL A 12 -0.09 -10.91 2.64
N LEU A 13 0.00 -10.27 3.79
CA LEU A 13 0.74 -10.75 4.94
C LEU A 13 -0.09 -11.78 5.71
N ALA A 14 0.56 -12.60 6.54
CA ALA A 14 -0.12 -13.57 7.40
C ALA A 14 -1.11 -12.90 8.38
N SER A 15 -0.94 -11.60 8.68
CA SER A 15 -1.88 -10.82 9.48
C SER A 15 -3.18 -10.46 8.73
N GLY A 16 -3.23 -10.66 7.41
CA GLY A 16 -4.30 -10.17 6.53
C GLY A 16 -4.11 -8.72 6.08
N ASP A 17 -3.05 -8.04 6.52
CA ASP A 17 -2.67 -6.73 5.99
C ASP A 17 -1.97 -6.89 4.64
N VAL A 18 -1.93 -5.83 3.85
CA VAL A 18 -1.25 -5.81 2.56
C VAL A 18 -0.03 -4.94 2.64
N PHE A 19 1.12 -5.54 2.34
CA PHE A 19 2.35 -4.82 2.04
C PHE A 19 2.30 -4.41 0.56
N HIS A 20 2.48 -3.14 0.25
CA HIS A 20 2.30 -2.61 -1.09
C HIS A 20 3.31 -1.50 -1.41
N TYR A 21 4.04 -1.66 -2.50
CA TYR A 21 4.80 -0.56 -3.11
C TYR A 21 3.87 0.27 -4.00
N SER A 22 3.81 1.58 -3.75
CA SER A 22 2.98 2.50 -4.53
C SER A 22 3.82 3.63 -5.11
N CYS A 23 3.58 3.93 -6.38
CA CYS A 23 4.21 5.06 -7.08
C CYS A 23 3.45 6.38 -6.88
N ASN A 24 2.21 6.33 -6.40
CA ASN A 24 1.36 7.51 -6.27
C ASN A 24 0.48 7.44 -5.02
N ALA A 25 1.14 7.22 -3.88
CA ALA A 25 0.46 7.12 -2.60
C ALA A 25 -0.21 8.46 -2.19
N PRO A 26 -1.41 8.39 -1.57
CA PRO A 26 -2.09 9.55 -1.00
C PRO A 26 -1.24 10.36 -0.01
N SER A 27 -1.72 11.53 0.38
CA SER A 27 -1.06 12.33 1.41
C SER A 27 -1.01 11.58 2.75
N LYS A 28 -0.01 11.86 3.57
CA LYS A 28 0.14 11.25 4.90
C LYS A 28 -1.14 11.41 5.75
N ALA A 29 -1.79 12.56 5.70
CA ALA A 29 -3.03 12.81 6.44
C ALA A 29 -4.18 11.88 6.02
N VAL A 30 -4.28 11.54 4.73
CA VAL A 30 -5.26 10.57 4.22
C VAL A 30 -4.89 9.16 4.69
N LEU A 31 -3.62 8.76 4.58
CA LEU A 31 -3.14 7.46 5.04
C LEU A 31 -3.41 7.24 6.54
N ASP A 32 -3.06 8.23 7.37
CA ASP A 32 -3.25 8.21 8.83
C ASP A 32 -4.73 8.05 9.20
N ARG A 33 -5.65 8.71 8.49
CA ARG A 33 -7.11 8.61 8.70
C ARG A 33 -7.63 7.18 8.52
N HIS A 34 -7.05 6.43 7.59
CA HIS A 34 -7.42 5.03 7.31
C HIS A 34 -6.57 4.02 8.09
N GLY A 35 -5.63 4.48 8.92
CA GLY A 35 -4.69 3.62 9.63
C GLY A 35 -3.70 2.90 8.72
N ILE A 36 -3.44 3.43 7.52
CA ILE A 36 -2.46 2.91 6.58
C ILE A 36 -1.09 3.44 6.99
N ARG A 37 -0.13 2.52 7.16
CA ARG A 37 1.22 2.87 7.62
C ARG A 37 2.16 3.04 6.44
N ALA A 38 2.80 4.19 6.34
CA ALA A 38 3.88 4.44 5.40
C ALA A 38 5.21 3.99 6.03
N ILE A 39 5.85 2.96 5.47
CA ILE A 39 7.05 2.30 6.02
C ILE A 39 8.26 2.37 5.06
N GLY A 40 8.18 3.17 3.99
CA GLY A 40 9.26 3.28 3.01
C GLY A 40 10.60 3.70 3.64
N LYS A 41 10.58 4.55 4.67
CA LYS A 41 11.81 4.97 5.37
C LYS A 41 12.54 3.81 6.05
N ASP A 42 11.80 2.86 6.60
CA ASP A 42 12.36 1.66 7.23
C ASP A 42 13.05 0.74 6.20
N LEU A 43 12.68 0.88 4.92
CA LEU A 43 13.25 0.16 3.78
C LEU A 43 14.22 1.02 2.95
N ASN A 44 14.67 2.16 3.51
CA ASN A 44 15.56 3.12 2.88
C ASN A 44 14.99 3.83 1.63
N CYS A 45 13.68 3.82 1.40
CA CYS A 45 13.05 4.62 0.34
C CYS A 45 13.20 6.13 0.59
N GLU A 46 13.20 6.92 -0.48
CA GLU A 46 13.35 8.37 -0.37
C GLU A 46 12.06 9.00 0.17
N ASP A 47 10.90 8.57 -0.31
CA ASP A 47 9.60 8.93 0.25
C ASP A 47 9.07 7.77 1.11
N ALA A 48 8.60 8.10 2.33
CA ALA A 48 8.04 7.12 3.26
C ALA A 48 6.83 6.38 2.68
N ARG A 49 6.11 7.03 1.76
CA ARG A 49 4.86 6.56 1.17
C ARG A 49 5.08 5.68 -0.05
N GLU A 50 6.33 5.47 -0.48
CA GLU A 50 6.66 4.48 -1.52
C GLU A 50 6.26 3.08 -1.09
N VAL A 51 6.22 2.80 0.22
CA VAL A 51 5.84 1.49 0.76
C VAL A 51 4.81 1.66 1.85
N LEU A 52 3.69 0.95 1.69
CA LEU A 52 2.55 1.02 2.57
C LEU A 52 2.24 -0.35 3.18
N VAL A 53 1.79 -0.35 4.43
CA VAL A 53 1.07 -1.46 5.05
C VAL A 53 -0.38 -1.03 5.20
N ILE A 54 -1.23 -1.60 4.35
CA ILE A 54 -2.66 -1.30 4.26
C ILE A 54 -3.41 -2.35 5.08
N PRO A 55 -4.17 -1.95 6.12
CA PRO A 55 -4.93 -2.92 6.90
C PRO A 55 -5.97 -3.64 6.04
N GLY A 56 -6.06 -4.96 6.16
CA GLY A 56 -6.97 -5.75 5.31
C GLY A 56 -8.44 -5.31 5.38
N LYS A 57 -8.87 -4.83 6.55
CA LYS A 57 -10.21 -4.25 6.77
C LYS A 57 -10.54 -3.06 5.88
N VAL A 58 -9.54 -2.28 5.44
CA VAL A 58 -9.76 -1.10 4.59
C VAL A 58 -10.27 -1.52 3.22
N TYR A 59 -9.79 -2.65 2.69
CA TYR A 59 -10.29 -3.20 1.43
C TYR A 59 -11.80 -3.50 1.53
N GLY A 60 -12.21 -4.20 2.59
CA GLY A 60 -13.62 -4.51 2.83
C GLY A 60 -14.51 -3.28 3.01
N GLN A 61 -14.02 -2.21 3.65
CA GLN A 61 -14.74 -0.93 3.78
C GLN A 61 -15.05 -0.26 2.44
N TYR A 62 -14.23 -0.53 1.43
CA TYR A 62 -14.37 0.02 0.08
C TYR A 62 -14.94 -1.02 -0.92
N GLY A 63 -15.42 -2.17 -0.44
CA GLY A 63 -16.04 -3.20 -1.26
C GLY A 63 -15.06 -4.06 -2.07
N TYR A 64 -13.77 -4.04 -1.71
CA TYR A 64 -12.75 -4.86 -2.35
C TYR A 64 -12.52 -6.17 -1.60
N SER A 65 -12.25 -7.22 -2.38
CA SER A 65 -11.77 -8.52 -1.86
C SER A 65 -10.26 -8.61 -2.01
N LEU A 66 -9.60 -9.24 -1.04
CA LEU A 66 -8.16 -9.52 -1.10
C LEU A 66 -7.93 -10.86 -1.80
N GLU A 67 -7.54 -10.79 -3.07
CA GLU A 67 -7.10 -11.96 -3.84
C GLU A 67 -5.62 -11.78 -4.23
N GLU A 68 -4.78 -12.78 -3.97
CA GLU A 68 -3.32 -12.66 -4.15
C GLU A 68 -2.92 -12.27 -5.58
N ASN A 69 -3.66 -12.73 -6.59
CA ASN A 69 -3.36 -12.46 -8.00
C ASN A 69 -3.76 -11.04 -8.45
N SER A 70 -4.66 -10.37 -7.74
CA SER A 70 -5.19 -9.05 -8.12
C SER A 70 -4.86 -7.95 -7.10
N VAL A 71 -4.32 -8.33 -5.93
CA VAL A 71 -4.09 -7.42 -4.80
C VAL A 71 -3.25 -6.19 -5.17
N GLN A 72 -2.30 -6.30 -6.11
CA GLN A 72 -1.54 -5.15 -6.60
C GLN A 72 -2.45 -4.09 -7.25
N ILE A 73 -3.29 -4.51 -8.20
CA ILE A 73 -4.21 -3.61 -8.91
C ILE A 73 -5.27 -3.06 -7.96
N VAL A 74 -5.83 -3.94 -7.10
CA VAL A 74 -6.84 -3.56 -6.12
C VAL A 74 -6.28 -2.55 -5.11
N SER A 75 -5.02 -2.69 -4.69
CA SER A 75 -4.38 -1.73 -3.78
C SER A 75 -4.24 -0.35 -4.42
N GLU A 76 -3.80 -0.28 -5.69
CA GLU A 76 -3.69 1.00 -6.41
C GLU A 76 -5.06 1.65 -6.64
N GLN A 77 -6.10 0.85 -6.91
CA GLN A 77 -7.48 1.36 -7.01
C GLN A 77 -7.98 1.90 -5.66
N LEU A 78 -7.77 1.14 -4.58
CA LEU A 78 -8.13 1.53 -3.24
C LEU A 78 -7.48 2.87 -2.87
N LEU A 79 -6.18 3.01 -3.10
CA LEU A 79 -5.44 4.23 -2.78
C LEU A 79 -6.00 5.47 -3.50
N ARG A 80 -6.44 5.33 -4.76
CA ARG A 80 -7.08 6.41 -5.53
C ARG A 80 -8.47 6.78 -5.01
N SER A 81 -9.13 5.85 -4.32
CA SER A 81 -10.46 6.06 -3.73
C SER A 81 -10.42 6.70 -2.34
N LEU A 82 -9.26 6.77 -1.69
CA LEU A 82 -9.11 7.40 -0.38
C LEU A 82 -9.30 8.93 -0.50
N ARG A 83 -10.01 9.53 0.47
CA ARG A 83 -10.29 10.98 0.55
C ARG A 83 -10.06 11.49 1.97
#